data_AF-A0A3E3K1M8-F1
#
_entry.id   AF-A0A3E3K1M8-F1
#
_cell.length_a   1.000
_cell.length_b   1.000
_cell.length_c   1.000
_cell.angle_alpha   90.00
_cell.angle_beta   90.00
_cell.angle_gamma   90.00
#
_symmetry.space_group_name_H-M   'P 1'
#
loop_
_entity.id
_entity.type
_entity.pdbx_description
1 polymer ?
#
loop_
_entity_poly.entity_id
_entity_poly.type
_entity_poly.pdbx_seq_one_letter_code
_entity_poly.pdbx_strand_id
1 'polypeptide(L)'
;MIVYKLKFVGDGEFIIISPPILRRLIEKVKKSSEKELTVEFDHLFPRPYQEYLLNVINSNSDEPYFSYEYIPKVLLDQNDLFKIAEHQLEEMKIEDVNCFDTVRLLKKRGNVLEMNCSNSFWTACKNSEAVFQYSNPDPF
;
A
#
# COMPACT_ATOMS: atom_id res chain seq x y z
N MET A 1 -16.75 1.08 -19.71
CA MET A 1 -15.48 1.51 -19.06
C MET A 1 -15.81 2.45 -17.91
N ILE A 2 -15.45 2.07 -16.69
CA ILE A 2 -15.62 2.90 -15.48
C ILE A 2 -14.24 3.20 -14.92
N VAL A 3 -13.94 4.46 -14.65
CA VAL A 3 -12.64 4.89 -14.13
C VAL A 3 -12.78 5.15 -12.64
N TYR A 4 -11.88 4.55 -11.86
CA TYR A 4 -11.75 4.76 -10.42
C TYR A 4 -10.41 5.40 -10.11
N LYS A 5 -10.40 6.46 -9.31
CA LYS A 5 -9.19 7.15 -8.85
C LYS A 5 -8.72 6.56 -7.53
N LEU A 6 -7.48 6.10 -7.51
CA LEU A 6 -6.78 5.68 -6.30
C LEU A 6 -5.81 6.78 -5.88
N LYS A 7 -5.86 7.14 -4.60
CA LYS A 7 -4.96 8.12 -4.01
C LYS A 7 -4.50 7.68 -2.63
N PHE A 8 -3.33 8.17 -2.24
CA PHE A 8 -2.79 8.06 -0.90
C PHE A 8 -2.98 9.41 -0.24
N VAL A 9 -3.61 9.44 0.92
CA VAL A 9 -3.93 10.69 1.63
C VAL A 9 -2.85 11.06 2.67
N GLY A 10 -1.76 10.29 2.72
CA GLY A 10 -0.67 10.47 3.68
C GLY A 10 0.00 11.86 3.66
N ASP A 11 0.88 12.08 4.62
CA ASP A 11 1.41 13.40 5.03
C ASP A 11 2.49 13.99 4.10
N GLY A 12 2.37 13.76 2.79
CA GLY A 12 3.40 14.16 1.83
C GLY A 12 4.68 13.32 1.92
N GLU A 13 4.56 12.09 2.42
CA GLU A 13 5.65 11.11 2.50
C GLU A 13 5.85 10.33 1.20
N PHE A 14 7.03 9.71 1.05
CA PHE A 14 7.35 8.83 -0.07
C PHE A 14 6.45 7.59 -0.07
N ILE A 15 5.63 7.47 -1.12
CA ILE A 15 4.73 6.32 -1.32
C ILE A 15 5.51 5.12 -1.85
N ILE A 16 5.54 4.04 -1.05
CA ILE A 16 6.23 2.80 -1.40
C ILE A 16 5.34 1.86 -2.24
N ILE A 17 4.03 2.13 -2.29
CA ILE A 17 3.06 1.31 -3.02
C ILE A 17 3.00 1.74 -4.49
N SER A 18 3.95 1.24 -5.27
CA SER A 18 4.02 1.53 -6.71
C SER A 18 2.89 0.87 -7.53
N PRO A 19 2.64 1.33 -8.77
CA PRO A 19 1.60 0.74 -9.63
C PRO A 19 1.70 -0.79 -9.82
N PRO A 20 2.88 -1.42 -9.92
CA PRO A 20 3.00 -2.88 -9.93
C PRO A 20 2.50 -3.56 -8.65
N ILE A 21 2.71 -2.94 -7.48
CA ILE A 21 2.22 -3.45 -6.19
C ILE A 21 0.70 -3.35 -6.13
N LEU A 22 0.14 -2.19 -6.50
CA LEU A 22 -1.30 -1.98 -6.60
C LEU A 22 -1.96 -2.98 -7.55
N ARG A 23 -1.35 -3.23 -8.71
CA ARG A 23 -1.85 -4.23 -9.65
C ARG A 23 -1.92 -5.62 -9.03
N ARG A 24 -0.88 -6.06 -8.30
CA ARG A 24 -0.87 -7.36 -7.60
C ARG A 24 -1.95 -7.44 -6.55
N LEU A 25 -2.16 -6.36 -5.79
CA LEU A 25 -3.20 -6.26 -4.77
C LEU A 25 -4.60 -6.36 -5.39
N ILE A 26 -4.89 -5.57 -6.42
CA ILE A 26 -6.16 -5.59 -7.16
C ILE A 26 -6.42 -6.98 -7.76
N GLU A 27 -5.40 -7.63 -8.33
CA GLU A 27 -5.51 -9.00 -8.86
C GLU A 27 -5.86 -10.02 -7.77
N LYS A 28 -5.33 -9.87 -6.55
CA LYS A 28 -5.70 -10.73 -5.42
C LYS A 28 -7.15 -10.50 -4.99
N VAL A 29 -7.58 -9.25 -4.91
CA VAL A 29 -8.99 -8.90 -4.58
C VAL A 29 -9.94 -9.45 -5.65
N LYS A 30 -9.59 -9.29 -6.93
CA LYS A 30 -10.32 -9.85 -8.07
C LYS A 30 -10.55 -11.36 -7.94
N LYS A 31 -9.55 -12.10 -7.48
CA LYS A 31 -9.60 -13.57 -7.35
C LYS A 31 -10.21 -14.07 -6.04
N SER A 32 -10.26 -13.23 -5.00
CA SER A 32 -10.83 -13.60 -3.70
C SER A 32 -12.35 -13.84 -3.80
N SER A 33 -12.93 -14.75 -3.04
CA SER A 33 -14.39 -14.86 -2.88
C SER A 33 -14.95 -13.89 -1.83
N GLU A 34 -14.09 -13.40 -0.93
CA GLU A 34 -14.43 -12.64 0.27
C GLU A 34 -13.66 -11.32 0.35
N LYS A 35 -14.21 -10.34 1.06
CA LYS A 35 -13.59 -9.02 1.23
C LYS A 35 -12.36 -9.08 2.13
N GLU A 36 -12.31 -10.05 3.04
CA GLU A 36 -11.12 -10.37 3.80
C GLU A 36 -10.04 -10.95 2.87
N LEU A 37 -8.85 -10.36 2.92
CA LEU A 37 -7.66 -10.82 2.22
C LEU A 37 -6.53 -11.04 3.21
N THR A 38 -5.89 -12.19 3.10
CA THR A 38 -4.65 -12.52 3.78
C THR A 38 -3.55 -12.67 2.74
N VAL A 39 -2.51 -11.83 2.82
CA VAL A 39 -1.45 -11.80 1.82
C VAL A 39 -0.08 -11.72 2.48
N GLU A 40 0.80 -12.67 2.17
CA GLU A 40 2.22 -12.55 2.55
C GLU A 40 2.84 -11.30 1.94
N PHE A 41 3.58 -10.55 2.76
CA PHE A 41 4.17 -9.29 2.34
C PHE A 41 5.07 -9.45 1.12
N ASP A 42 5.88 -10.52 1.10
CA ASP A 42 6.83 -10.82 0.02
C ASP A 42 6.14 -11.07 -1.34
N HIS A 43 4.87 -11.47 -1.34
CA HIS A 43 4.09 -11.63 -2.57
C HIS A 43 3.64 -10.29 -3.16
N LEU A 44 3.33 -9.31 -2.31
CA LEU A 44 3.04 -7.95 -2.76
C LEU A 44 4.34 -7.23 -3.11
N PHE A 45 5.27 -7.16 -2.16
CA PHE A 45 6.57 -6.51 -2.27
C PHE A 45 7.68 -7.57 -2.37
N PRO A 46 8.21 -7.89 -3.57
CA PRO A 46 9.32 -8.84 -3.69
C PRO A 46 10.55 -8.40 -2.88
N ARG A 47 11.33 -9.36 -2.36
CA ARG A 47 12.55 -9.09 -1.58
C ARG A 47 13.53 -8.11 -2.26
N PRO A 48 13.87 -8.24 -3.56
CA PRO A 48 14.74 -7.26 -4.21
C PRO A 48 14.16 -5.85 -4.24
N TYR A 49 12.83 -5.73 -4.30
CA TYR A 49 12.16 -4.44 -4.26
C TYR A 49 12.14 -3.85 -2.85
N GLN A 50 11.98 -4.68 -1.81
CA GLN A 50 12.12 -4.24 -0.42
C GLN A 50 13.52 -3.68 -0.14
N GLU A 51 14.57 -4.38 -0.59
CA GLU A 51 15.96 -3.93 -0.47
C GLU A 51 16.19 -2.61 -1.21
N TYR A 52 15.66 -2.48 -2.43
CA TYR A 52 15.70 -1.24 -3.18
C TYR A 52 15.03 -0.08 -2.42
N LEU A 53 13.81 -0.29 -1.90
CA LEU A 53 13.07 0.73 -1.16
C LEU A 53 13.84 1.20 0.09
N LEU A 54 14.37 0.26 0.87
CA LEU A 54 15.19 0.60 2.04
C LEU A 54 16.43 1.39 1.66
N ASN A 55 17.12 1.01 0.58
CA ASN A 55 18.29 1.74 0.11
C ASN A 55 17.93 3.16 -0.32
N VAL A 56 16.83 3.34 -1.06
CA VAL A 56 16.36 4.66 -1.49
C VAL A 56 16.01 5.52 -0.29
N ILE A 57 15.18 5.02 0.62
CA ILE A 57 14.73 5.78 1.79
C ILE A 57 15.92 6.16 2.68
N ASN A 58 16.77 5.20 3.04
CA ASN A 58 17.87 5.44 3.95
C ASN A 58 18.95 6.37 3.37
N SER A 59 19.18 6.32 2.05
CA SER A 59 20.17 7.18 1.39
C SER A 59 19.71 8.64 1.25
N ASN A 60 18.41 8.90 1.40
CA ASN A 60 17.81 10.25 1.32
C ASN A 60 17.14 10.62 2.65
N SER A 61 17.61 10.05 3.77
CA SER A 61 16.98 10.20 5.10
C SER A 61 17.04 11.63 5.68
N ASP A 62 17.82 12.51 5.05
CA ASP A 62 17.90 13.94 5.32
C ASP A 62 16.76 14.76 4.68
N GLU A 63 16.08 14.20 3.67
CA GLU A 63 14.96 14.85 2.99
C GLU A 63 13.64 14.53 3.71
N PRO A 64 12.81 15.55 4.05
CA PRO A 64 11.53 15.34 4.74
C PRO A 64 10.58 14.37 4.02
N TYR A 65 10.64 14.33 2.69
CA TYR A 65 9.85 13.42 1.86
C TYR A 65 10.13 11.94 2.15
N PHE A 66 11.31 11.58 2.65
CA PHE A 66 11.68 10.22 3.05
C PHE A 66 11.62 10.00 4.57
N SER A 67 10.97 10.92 5.30
CA SER A 67 10.71 10.81 6.73
C SER A 67 9.29 10.35 6.99
N TYR A 68 9.12 9.52 8.03
CA TYR A 68 7.82 8.94 8.40
C TYR A 68 7.57 9.26 9.88
N GLU A 69 6.66 10.18 10.19
CA GLU A 69 6.48 10.71 11.57
C GLU A 69 6.16 9.62 12.60
N TYR A 70 5.46 8.57 12.17
CA TYR A 70 5.10 7.41 13.01
C TYR A 70 6.26 6.41 13.20
N ILE A 71 7.46 6.68 12.65
CA ILE A 71 8.67 5.87 12.80
C ILE A 71 9.82 6.76 13.33
N PRO A 72 10.13 6.74 14.64
CA PRO A 72 11.08 7.66 15.26
C PRO A 72 12.56 7.26 15.03
N LYS A 73 12.92 6.78 13.83
CA LYS A 73 14.27 6.29 13.50
C LYS A 73 14.87 7.02 12.29
N VAL A 74 16.19 7.17 12.30
CA VAL A 74 16.96 7.73 11.17
C VAL A 74 17.19 6.70 10.07
N LEU A 75 17.50 5.45 10.44
CA LEU A 75 17.70 4.36 9.48
C LEU A 75 16.60 3.32 9.65
N LEU A 76 15.91 3.05 8.55
CA LEU A 76 14.81 2.11 8.48
C LEU A 76 15.31 0.69 8.21
N ASP A 77 14.66 -0.26 8.85
CA ASP A 77 14.83 -1.69 8.61
C ASP A 77 13.58 -2.31 7.96
N GLN A 78 13.64 -3.61 7.67
CA GLN A 78 12.53 -4.35 7.05
C GLN A 78 11.21 -4.25 7.83
N ASN A 79 11.24 -4.22 9.16
CA ASN A 79 10.03 -4.05 9.95
C ASN A 79 9.41 -2.67 9.78
N ASP A 80 10.23 -1.65 9.58
CA ASP A 80 9.77 -0.29 9.37
C ASP A 80 9.14 -0.15 7.99
N LEU A 81 9.70 -0.81 6.96
CA LEU A 81 9.06 -0.92 5.64
C LEU A 81 7.65 -1.53 5.71
N PHE A 82 7.45 -2.53 6.56
CA PHE A 82 6.12 -3.14 6.73
C PHE A 82 5.13 -2.18 7.39
N LYS A 83 5.57 -1.40 8.39
CA LYS A 83 4.72 -0.38 9.01
C LYS A 83 4.33 0.71 8.02
N ILE A 84 5.26 1.11 7.15
CA ILE A 84 4.97 2.08 6.09
C ILE A 84 3.89 1.54 5.16
N ALA A 85 4.03 0.30 4.70
CA ALA A 85 3.02 -0.31 3.84
C ALA A 85 1.66 -0.45 4.52
N GLU A 86 1.63 -0.86 5.79
CA GLU A 86 0.40 -0.93 6.59
C GLU A 86 -0.29 0.44 6.63
N HIS A 87 0.43 1.48 7.05
CA HIS A 87 -0.10 2.84 7.16
C HIS A 87 -0.58 3.38 5.80
N GLN A 88 0.23 3.26 4.74
CA GLN A 88 -0.16 3.74 3.41
C GLN A 88 -1.36 2.99 2.84
N LEU A 89 -1.53 1.69 3.14
CA LEU A 89 -2.72 0.95 2.76
C LEU A 89 -3.96 1.39 3.55
N GLU A 90 -3.82 1.70 4.84
CA GLU A 90 -4.92 2.25 5.66
C GLU A 90 -5.44 3.57 5.09
N GLU A 91 -4.53 4.44 4.66
CA GLU A 91 -4.84 5.76 4.10
C GLU A 91 -5.13 5.75 2.59
N MET A 92 -5.10 4.58 1.95
CA MET A 92 -5.42 4.44 0.53
C MET A 92 -6.91 4.64 0.31
N LYS A 93 -7.27 5.57 -0.59
CA LYS A 93 -8.66 5.86 -0.95
C LYS A 93 -8.97 5.54 -2.40
N ILE A 94 -10.21 5.12 -2.63
CA ILE A 94 -10.85 5.04 -3.93
C ILE A 94 -11.89 6.16 -4.00
N GLU A 95 -11.70 7.08 -4.95
CA GLU A 95 -12.35 8.39 -4.95
C GLU A 95 -12.07 9.15 -3.64
N ASP A 96 -13.04 9.16 -2.71
CA ASP A 96 -12.95 9.84 -1.42
C ASP A 96 -13.23 8.92 -0.21
N VAL A 97 -13.37 7.60 -0.46
CA VAL A 97 -13.60 6.60 0.60
C VAL A 97 -12.42 5.66 0.73
N ASN A 98 -12.18 5.15 1.94
CA ASN A 98 -11.08 4.23 2.20
C ASN A 98 -11.24 2.96 1.38
N CYS A 99 -10.13 2.44 0.87
CA CYS A 99 -10.09 1.17 0.15
C CYS A 99 -10.26 -0.03 1.07
N PHE A 100 -9.84 0.12 2.33
CA PHE A 100 -9.90 -0.92 3.34
C PHE A 100 -10.58 -0.40 4.59
N ASP A 101 -11.44 -1.23 5.17
CA ASP A 101 -12.05 -0.98 6.48
C ASP A 101 -11.03 -1.28 7.60
N THR A 102 -10.12 -2.23 7.37
CA THR A 102 -9.01 -2.56 8.27
C THR A 102 -7.80 -3.05 7.47
N VAL A 103 -6.60 -2.68 7.91
CA VAL A 103 -5.33 -3.28 7.49
C VAL A 103 -4.56 -3.64 8.75
N ARG A 104 -3.95 -4.83 8.78
CA ARG A 104 -3.17 -5.30 9.93
C ARG A 104 -1.98 -6.13 9.49
N LEU A 105 -0.81 -5.82 10.02
CA LEU A 105 0.40 -6.61 9.84
C LEU A 105 0.54 -7.66 10.95
N LEU A 106 0.51 -8.94 10.56
CA LEU A 106 0.77 -10.07 11.44
C LEU A 106 2.20 -10.59 11.28
N LYS A 107 3.07 -10.19 12.20
CA LYS A 107 4.48 -10.63 12.24
C LYS A 107 4.65 -12.12 12.59
N LYS A 108 3.75 -12.67 13.40
CA LYS A 108 3.84 -14.05 13.91
C LYS A 108 3.60 -15.14 12.85
N ARG A 109 3.16 -14.77 11.63
CA ARG A 109 2.85 -15.69 10.52
C ARG A 109 3.67 -15.38 9.26
N GLY A 110 4.91 -14.91 9.39
CA GLY A 110 5.78 -14.65 8.23
C GLY A 110 5.54 -13.30 7.55
N ASN A 111 5.16 -12.27 8.32
CA ASN A 111 4.83 -10.92 7.84
C ASN A 111 3.69 -10.95 6.83
N VAL A 112 2.48 -11.14 7.34
CA VAL A 112 1.26 -11.23 6.55
C VAL A 112 0.45 -9.96 6.74
N LEU A 113 -0.08 -9.42 5.65
CA LEU A 113 -1.09 -8.37 5.65
C LEU A 113 -2.46 -9.01 5.66
N GLU A 114 -3.22 -8.77 6.73
CA GLU A 114 -4.66 -9.02 6.79
C GLU A 114 -5.38 -7.71 6.48
N MET A 115 -6.24 -7.74 5.48
CA MET A 115 -6.96 -6.57 4.99
C MET A 115 -8.43 -6.92 4.85
N ASN A 116 -9.31 -5.98 5.15
CA ASN A 116 -10.73 -6.09 4.82
C ASN A 116 -11.08 -4.98 3.83
N CYS A 117 -11.43 -5.34 2.59
CA CYS A 117 -11.80 -4.36 1.58
C CYS A 117 -13.11 -3.66 1.93
N SER A 118 -13.15 -2.33 1.73
CA SER A 118 -14.42 -1.61 1.76
C SER A 118 -15.33 -2.08 0.63
N ASN A 119 -16.64 -1.85 0.77
CA ASN A 119 -17.62 -2.17 -0.27
C ASN A 119 -17.27 -1.56 -1.63
N SER A 120 -16.85 -0.30 -1.63
CA SER A 120 -16.53 0.46 -2.83
C SER A 120 -15.33 -0.12 -3.56
N PHE A 121 -14.24 -0.37 -2.83
CA PHE A 121 -13.03 -0.93 -3.42
C PHE A 121 -13.21 -2.37 -3.89
N TRP A 122 -13.90 -3.20 -3.11
CA TRP A 122 -14.24 -4.56 -3.49
C TRP A 122 -15.04 -4.59 -4.81
N THR A 123 -16.11 -3.80 -4.89
CA THR A 123 -16.99 -3.74 -6.06
C THR A 123 -16.23 -3.24 -7.29
N ALA A 124 -15.40 -2.20 -7.13
CA ALA A 124 -14.55 -1.69 -8.20
C ALA A 124 -13.58 -2.76 -8.71
N CYS A 125 -12.93 -3.50 -7.81
CA CYS A 125 -12.02 -4.58 -8.18
C CYS A 125 -12.74 -5.70 -8.95
N LYS A 126 -13.98 -6.03 -8.58
CA LYS A 126 -14.78 -7.07 -9.25
C LYS A 126 -15.30 -6.71 -10.63
N ASN A 127 -15.30 -5.43 -10.99
CA ASN A 127 -15.77 -4.99 -12.29
C ASN A 127 -14.69 -5.19 -13.36
N SER A 128 -14.98 -6.01 -14.38
CA SER A 128 -14.06 -6.31 -15.49
C SER A 128 -13.79 -5.11 -16.40
N GLU A 129 -14.64 -4.09 -16.37
CA GLU A 129 -14.47 -2.84 -17.11
C GLU A 129 -13.83 -1.70 -16.28
N ALA A 130 -13.43 -1.99 -15.04
CA ALA A 130 -12.80 -1.01 -14.17
C ALA A 130 -11.37 -0.69 -14.63
N VAL A 131 -11.10 0.61 -14.75
CA VAL A 131 -9.77 1.17 -14.96
C VAL A 131 -9.39 1.94 -13.71
N PHE A 132 -8.24 1.63 -13.13
CA PHE A 132 -7.73 2.32 -11.94
C PHE A 132 -6.69 3.34 -12.35
N GLN A 133 -6.94 4.61 -12.02
CA GLN A 133 -5.98 5.71 -12.17
C GLN A 133 -5.34 5.97 -10.82
N TYR A 134 -4.02 5.92 -10.78
CA TYR A 134 -3.25 6.24 -9.59
C TYR A 134 -2.81 7.70 -9.65
N SER A 135 -3.14 8.48 -8.62
CA SER A 135 -2.59 9.82 -8.42
C SER A 135 -1.66 9.82 -7.22
N ASN A 136 -0.39 10.09 -7.46
CA ASN A 136 0.51 10.54 -6.41
C ASN A 136 0.30 12.04 -6.23
N PRO A 137 0.20 12.57 -4.99
CA PRO A 137 0.49 13.98 -4.81
C PRO A 137 1.91 14.24 -5.36
N ASP A 138 2.06 15.24 -6.23
CA ASP A 138 3.40 15.68 -6.60
C ASP A 138 4.09 16.18 -5.32
N PRO A 139 5.37 15.82 -5.09
CA PRO A 139 6.10 16.26 -3.90
C PRO A 139 6.40 17.77 -3.85
N PHE A 140 5.87 18.57 -4.79
CA PHE A 140 6.15 19.98 -4.98
C PHE A 140 4.93 20.79 -5.46
#